data_AF-A0A3N4J149-F1
#
_entry.id   AF-A0A3N4J149-F1
#
_cell.length_a   1.000
_cell.length_b   1.000
_cell.length_c   1.000
_cell.angle_alpha   90.00
_cell.angle_beta   90.00
_cell.angle_gamma   90.00
#
_symmetry.space_group_name_H-M   'P 1'
#
loop_
_entity.id
_entity.type
_entity.pdbx_description
1 polymer ?
#
loop_
_entity_poly.entity_id
_entity_poly.type
_entity_poly.pdbx_seq_one_letter_code
_entity_poly.pdbx_strand_id
1 'polypeptide(L)'
;DGHSSHVTWEFLLYCLQHHIIPFCLPAHTTHKLQPLDVAVFSPLKRKWTEVVWDRFQWGNHIVKKENFWEVLQHARVGGLTEKNILSGFEATGIYPLN
;
A
#
# COMPACT_ATOMS: atom_id res chain seq x y z
N ASP A 1 -9.80 -5.50 -0.46
CA ASP A 1 -11.14 -4.88 -0.62
C ASP A 1 -12.26 -5.84 -1.06
N GLY A 2 -11.99 -7.11 -1.42
CA GLY A 2 -13.04 -8.08 -1.78
C GLY A 2 -13.70 -7.83 -3.14
N HIS A 3 -13.10 -6.99 -3.99
CA HIS A 3 -13.62 -6.73 -5.33
C HIS A 3 -13.61 -8.00 -6.20
N SER A 4 -14.62 -8.21 -7.04
CA SER A 4 -14.78 -9.45 -7.82
C SER A 4 -13.59 -9.71 -8.78
N SER A 5 -12.96 -8.65 -9.28
CA SER A 5 -11.73 -8.78 -10.09
C SER A 5 -10.53 -9.35 -9.32
N HIS A 6 -10.57 -9.36 -7.99
CA HIS A 6 -9.52 -9.92 -7.12
C HIS A 6 -9.79 -11.37 -6.72
N VAL A 7 -10.95 -11.94 -7.11
CA VAL A 7 -11.39 -13.28 -6.67
C VAL A 7 -11.74 -14.14 -7.89
N THR A 8 -10.76 -14.36 -8.75
CA THR A 8 -10.91 -15.28 -9.90
C THR A 8 -10.60 -16.71 -9.49
N TRP A 9 -11.08 -17.68 -10.27
CA TRP A 9 -10.79 -19.10 -10.03
C TRP A 9 -9.29 -19.38 -10.09
N GLU A 10 -8.59 -18.80 -11.05
CA GLU A 10 -7.14 -18.97 -11.24
C GLU A 10 -6.37 -18.43 -10.04
N PHE A 11 -6.77 -17.29 -9.49
CA PHE A 11 -6.17 -16.72 -8.29
C PHE A 11 -6.37 -17.63 -7.07
N LEU A 12 -7.60 -18.11 -6.85
CA LEU A 12 -7.91 -19.00 -5.72
C LEU A 12 -7.19 -20.36 -5.85
N LEU A 13 -7.10 -20.91 -7.06
CA LEU A 13 -6.38 -22.14 -7.34
C LEU A 13 -4.88 -21.96 -7.04
N TYR A 14 -4.28 -20.83 -7.45
CA TYR A 14 -2.90 -20.50 -7.12
C TYR A 14 -2.70 -20.41 -5.60
N CYS A 15 -3.58 -19.70 -4.89
CA CYS A 15 -3.50 -19.61 -3.44
C CYS A 15 -3.55 -20.99 -2.77
N LEU A 16 -4.46 -21.86 -3.23
CA LEU A 16 -4.58 -23.23 -2.72
C LEU A 16 -3.32 -24.06 -2.95
N GLN A 17 -2.77 -24.04 -4.17
CA GLN A 17 -1.55 -24.78 -4.53
C GLN A 17 -0.31 -24.33 -3.73
N HIS A 18 -0.28 -23.06 -3.34
CA HIS A 18 0.83 -22.44 -2.61
C HIS A 18 0.58 -22.29 -1.11
N HIS A 19 -0.49 -22.89 -0.55
CA HIS A 19 -0.83 -22.80 0.87
C HIS A 19 -1.00 -21.35 1.38
N ILE A 20 -1.49 -20.46 0.53
CA ILE A 20 -1.80 -19.07 0.86
C ILE A 20 -3.28 -18.97 1.22
N ILE A 21 -3.59 -18.34 2.35
CA ILE A 21 -4.96 -18.05 2.76
C ILE A 21 -5.31 -16.62 2.32
N PRO A 22 -6.12 -16.43 1.26
CA PRO A 22 -6.56 -15.10 0.86
C PRO A 22 -7.59 -14.55 1.85
N PHE A 23 -7.41 -13.31 2.29
CA PHE A 23 -8.35 -12.64 3.20
C PHE A 23 -9.27 -11.68 2.44
N CYS A 24 -10.54 -12.06 2.29
CA CYS A 24 -11.55 -11.23 1.65
C CYS A 24 -12.21 -10.31 2.68
N LEU A 25 -11.91 -9.01 2.60
CA LEU A 25 -12.55 -8.00 3.44
C LEU A 25 -14.03 -7.83 3.08
N PRO A 26 -14.94 -7.64 4.06
CA PRO A 26 -16.32 -7.26 3.78
C PRO A 26 -16.41 -6.02 2.89
N ALA A 27 -17.44 -5.94 2.05
CA ALA A 27 -17.64 -4.81 1.15
C ALA A 27 -17.65 -3.47 1.91
N HIS A 28 -17.09 -2.43 1.30
CA HIS A 28 -17.03 -1.06 1.84
C HIS A 28 -16.28 -0.89 3.18
N THR A 29 -15.47 -1.86 3.59
CA THR A 29 -14.68 -1.79 4.84
C THR A 29 -13.21 -1.45 4.66
N THR A 30 -12.77 -1.08 3.45
CA THR A 30 -11.37 -0.73 3.15
C THR A 30 -10.79 0.28 4.13
N HIS A 31 -11.53 1.35 4.45
CA HIS A 31 -11.13 2.38 5.39
C HIS A 31 -11.01 1.92 6.86
N LYS A 32 -11.41 0.70 7.18
CA LYS A 32 -11.34 0.12 8.54
C LYS A 32 -10.42 -1.09 8.62
N LEU A 33 -10.46 -1.95 7.62
CA LEU A 33 -9.84 -3.28 7.68
C LEU A 33 -8.68 -3.45 6.70
N GLN A 34 -8.41 -2.49 5.81
CA GLN A 34 -7.28 -2.58 4.89
C GLN A 34 -6.07 -1.81 5.47
N PRO A 35 -4.99 -2.50 5.90
CA PRO A 35 -3.87 -1.85 6.60
C PRO A 35 -3.22 -0.74 5.78
N LEU A 36 -3.18 -0.94 4.46
CA LEU A 36 -2.60 0.03 3.54
C LEU A 36 -3.36 1.35 3.55
N ASP A 37 -4.69 1.32 3.52
CA ASP A 37 -5.52 2.52 3.54
C ASP A 37 -5.56 3.18 4.91
N VAL A 38 -5.57 2.38 5.98
CA VAL A 38 -5.66 2.88 7.36
C VAL A 38 -4.38 3.61 7.79
N ALA A 39 -3.19 3.06 7.51
CA ALA A 39 -1.96 3.58 8.09
C ALA A 39 -0.82 3.86 7.10
N VAL A 40 -0.79 3.23 5.93
CA VAL A 40 0.42 3.21 5.08
C VAL A 40 0.37 4.21 3.92
N PHE A 41 -0.77 4.38 3.26
CA PHE A 41 -0.88 5.25 2.09
C PHE A 41 -0.75 6.73 2.43
N SER A 42 -1.24 7.17 3.59
CA SER A 42 -1.10 8.56 4.04
C SER A 42 0.38 8.99 4.16
N PRO A 43 1.23 8.29 4.94
CA PRO A 43 2.65 8.65 5.03
C PRO A 43 3.39 8.46 3.71
N LEU A 44 3.06 7.45 2.90
CA LEU A 44 3.64 7.28 1.57
C LEU A 44 3.32 8.47 0.64
N LYS A 45 2.06 8.92 0.59
CA LYS A 45 1.65 10.10 -0.19
C LYS A 45 2.36 11.37 0.29
N ARG A 46 2.52 11.54 1.60
CA ARG A 46 3.28 12.66 2.16
C ARG A 46 4.74 12.63 1.69
N LYS A 47 5.41 11.47 1.78
CA LYS A 47 6.79 11.31 1.32
C LYS A 47 6.95 11.48 -0.18
N TRP A 48 5.98 11.00 -0.95
CA TRP A 48 5.92 11.27 -2.38
C TRP A 48 5.92 12.79 -2.67
N THR A 49 5.04 13.54 -2.01
CA THR A 49 4.96 14.99 -2.18
C THR A 49 6.26 15.68 -1.79
N GLU A 50 6.91 15.27 -0.69
CA GLU A 50 8.22 15.79 -0.27
C GLU A 50 9.30 15.56 -1.34
N VAL A 51 9.41 14.34 -1.89
CA VAL A 51 10.40 14.00 -2.93
C VAL A 51 10.15 14.79 -4.21
N VAL A 52 8.89 14.92 -4.63
CA VAL A 52 8.53 15.71 -5.82
C VAL A 52 8.85 17.18 -5.61
N TRP A 53 8.57 17.71 -4.42
CA TRP A 53 8.84 19.10 -4.09
C TRP A 53 10.34 19.43 -4.06
N ASP A 54 11.16 18.55 -3.46
CA ASP A 54 12.61 18.69 -3.47
C ASP A 54 13.14 18.70 -4.92
N ARG A 55 12.77 17.72 -5.74
CA ARG A 55 13.13 17.68 -7.18
C ARG A 55 12.74 18.95 -7.93
N PHE A 56 11.56 19.50 -7.63
CA PHE A 56 11.09 20.73 -8.23
C PHE A 56 11.99 21.93 -7.89
N GLN A 57 12.47 22.04 -6.64
CA GLN A 57 13.41 23.11 -6.23
C GLN A 57 14.74 23.05 -6.97
N TRP A 58 15.20 21.84 -7.33
CA TRP A 58 16.45 21.61 -8.06
C TRP A 58 16.31 21.67 -9.60
N GLY A 59 15.19 22.17 -10.12
CA GLY A 59 14.98 22.34 -11.57
C GLY A 59 14.44 21.10 -12.29
N ASN A 60 14.07 20.03 -11.57
CA ASN A 60 13.56 18.79 -12.14
C ASN A 60 12.05 18.68 -11.93
N HIS A 61 11.30 19.36 -12.80
CA HIS A 61 9.91 19.75 -12.52
C HIS A 61 8.83 18.70 -12.81
N ILE A 62 9.14 17.58 -13.49
CA ILE A 62 8.10 16.68 -14.01
C ILE A 62 8.40 15.23 -13.66
N VAL A 63 7.46 14.58 -12.96
CA VAL A 63 7.40 13.13 -12.88
C VAL A 63 6.82 12.60 -14.19
N LYS A 64 7.63 11.84 -14.92
CA LYS A 64 7.28 11.17 -16.18
C LYS A 64 7.40 9.66 -16.00
N LYS A 65 6.99 8.89 -17.00
CA LYS A 65 7.06 7.42 -16.94
C LYS A 65 8.50 6.91 -16.74
N GLU A 66 9.48 7.62 -17.28
CA GLU A 66 10.89 7.23 -17.24
C GLU A 66 11.52 7.39 -15.84
N ASN A 67 11.03 8.35 -15.04
CA ASN A 67 11.57 8.65 -13.71
C ASN A 67 10.61 8.29 -12.55
N PHE A 68 9.39 7.83 -12.86
CA PHE A 68 8.37 7.48 -11.86
C PHE A 68 8.90 6.50 -10.81
N TRP A 69 9.60 5.45 -11.24
CA TRP A 69 10.11 4.42 -10.34
C TRP A 69 11.16 4.94 -9.38
N GLU A 70 12.04 5.84 -9.84
CA GLU A 70 13.05 6.49 -9.02
C GLU A 70 12.38 7.34 -7.91
N VAL A 71 11.41 8.18 -8.29
CA VAL A 71 10.64 9.01 -7.33
C VAL A 71 9.90 8.13 -6.33
N LEU A 72 9.22 7.09 -6.82
CA LEU A 72 8.47 6.17 -5.98
C LEU A 72 9.39 5.49 -4.97
N GLN A 73 10.58 5.09 -5.40
CA GLN A 73 11.48 4.35 -4.53
C GLN A 73 12.00 5.22 -3.38
N HIS A 74 12.32 6.48 -3.63
CA HIS A 74 12.65 7.43 -2.55
C HIS A 74 11.47 7.63 -1.59
N ALA A 75 10.25 7.77 -2.12
CA ALA A 75 9.06 7.90 -1.28
C ALA A 75 8.80 6.65 -0.43
N ARG A 76 9.02 5.46 -0.99
CA ARG A 76 8.82 4.17 -0.31
C ARG A 76 9.74 4.00 0.88
N VAL A 77 11.02 4.36 0.76
CA VAL A 77 11.98 4.26 1.88
C VAL A 77 11.51 5.06 3.10
N GLY A 78 10.93 6.24 2.89
CA GLY A 78 10.40 7.06 3.99
C GLY A 78 8.95 6.74 4.41
N GLY A 79 8.15 6.15 3.53
CA GLY A 79 6.71 5.96 3.71
C GLY A 79 6.32 4.55 4.19
N LEU A 80 7.01 3.52 3.70
CA LEU A 80 6.80 2.11 4.03
C LEU A 80 7.74 1.66 5.16
N THR A 81 7.73 2.40 6.26
CA THR A 81 8.52 2.04 7.44
C THR A 81 7.88 0.86 8.17
N GLU A 82 8.69 0.06 8.85
CA GLU A 82 8.21 -1.04 9.70
C GLU A 82 7.15 -0.54 10.69
N LYS A 83 7.40 0.62 11.33
CA LYS A 83 6.45 1.26 12.24
C LYS A 83 5.07 1.48 11.60
N ASN A 84 5.02 2.06 10.39
CA ASN A 84 3.75 2.34 9.72
C ASN A 84 3.03 1.04 9.34
N ILE A 85 3.79 0.04 8.88
CA ILE A 85 3.26 -1.27 8.49
C ILE A 85 2.63 -1.95 9.72
N LEU A 86 3.39 -2.09 10.82
CA LEU A 86 2.91 -2.72 12.06
C LEU A 86 1.69 -1.99 12.61
N SER A 87 1.70 -0.64 12.64
CA SER A 87 0.54 0.13 13.09
C SER A 87 -0.72 -0.08 12.24
N GLY A 88 -0.57 -0.39 10.95
CA GLY A 88 -1.70 -0.70 10.07
C GLY A 88 -2.34 -2.04 10.41
N PHE A 89 -1.55 -3.06 10.71
CA PHE A 89 -2.05 -4.36 11.15
C PHE A 89 -2.75 -4.26 12.51
N GLU A 90 -2.18 -3.50 13.44
CA GLU A 90 -2.75 -3.27 14.77
C GLU A 90 -4.07 -2.50 14.67
N ALA A 91 -4.10 -1.38 13.94
CA ALA A 91 -5.28 -0.54 13.80
C ALA A 91 -6.46 -1.23 13.07
N THR A 92 -6.16 -2.18 12.18
CA THR A 92 -7.18 -2.96 11.45
C THR A 92 -7.66 -4.18 12.22
N GLY A 93 -7.03 -4.52 13.35
CA GLY A 93 -7.34 -5.73 14.11
C GLY A 93 -7.03 -7.03 13.37
N ILE A 94 -6.22 -6.98 12.31
CA ILE A 94 -5.70 -8.18 11.64
C ILE A 94 -4.61 -8.81 12.53
N TYR A 95 -3.76 -7.97 13.13
CA TYR A 95 -2.74 -8.44 14.09
C TYR A 95 -2.33 -7.32 15.08
N PRO A 96 -2.53 -7.51 16.40
CA PRO A 96 -3.22 -8.63 17.03
C PRO A 96 -4.68 -8.73 16.57
N LEU A 97 -5.24 -9.93 16.64
CA LEU A 97 -6.64 -10.16 16.26
C LEU A 97 -7.55 -9.50 17.31
N ASN A 98 -8.37 -8.54 16.89
CA ASN A 98 -9.33 -7.83 17.74
C ASN A 98 -10.75 -8.40 17.64
#